data_AF-A0A5J5RJ79-F1
#
_entry.id   AF-A0A5J5RJ79-F1
#
_cell.length_a   1.000
_cell.length_b   1.000
_cell.length_c   1.000
_cell.angle_alpha   90.00
_cell.angle_beta   90.00
_cell.angle_gamma   90.00
#
_symmetry.space_group_name_H-M   'P 1'
#
loop_
_entity.id
_entity.type
_entity.pdbx_description
1 polymer ?
#
loop_
_entity_poly.entity_id
_entity_poly.type
_entity_poly.pdbx_seq_one_letter_code
_entity_poly.pdbx_strand_id
1 'polypeptide(L)'
;MKKENNMVEMLQNTEIPEKPMFKPEFPPQAEPSVVIVDEEGKPTDRVESALKCLPHYDPASCWSGDTLPSFRYWKIRDFAYAYRSKLVTPSKIAEQIITLVEGCKYHKAPTPLLISFDAEDIRKQATASTQMFKEEILQIQISKKELLL
;
A
#
# COMPACT_ATOMS: atom_id res chain seq x y z
N MET A 1 -36.10 6.69 21.57
CA MET A 1 -34.71 6.81 21.04
C MET A 1 -33.93 8.03 21.53
N LYS A 2 -34.21 9.28 21.09
CA LYS A 2 -33.33 10.43 21.47
C LYS A 2 -33.32 10.76 22.96
N LYS A 3 -34.48 10.69 23.62
CA LYS A 3 -34.62 10.88 25.07
C LYS A 3 -34.01 9.74 25.88
N GLU A 4 -34.25 8.50 25.48
CA GLU A 4 -33.69 7.30 26.12
C GLU A 4 -32.15 7.26 26.06
N ASN A 5 -31.54 7.87 25.04
CA ASN A 5 -30.08 7.95 24.88
C ASN A 5 -29.49 9.26 25.45
N ASN A 6 -30.22 10.00 26.27
CA ASN A 6 -29.80 11.24 26.92
C ASN A 6 -29.38 12.41 25.98
N MET A 7 -29.64 12.30 24.67
CA MET A 7 -29.22 13.34 23.72
C MET A 7 -29.98 14.65 23.91
N VAL A 8 -31.24 14.58 24.36
CA VAL A 8 -32.04 15.78 24.63
C VAL A 8 -31.47 16.56 25.80
N GLU A 9 -31.10 15.88 26.88
CA GLU A 9 -30.52 16.54 28.05
C GLU A 9 -29.20 17.24 27.69
N MET A 10 -28.30 16.52 27.01
CA MET A 10 -26.99 17.02 26.65
C MET A 10 -27.02 18.16 25.62
N LEU A 11 -27.86 18.07 24.59
CA LEU A 11 -27.84 19.02 23.46
C LEU A 11 -28.85 20.17 23.59
N GLN A 12 -29.89 20.05 24.42
CA GLN A 12 -30.96 21.05 24.54
C GLN A 12 -31.10 21.62 25.95
N ASN A 13 -30.85 20.81 27.00
CA ASN A 13 -31.10 21.22 28.38
C ASN A 13 -29.82 21.53 29.17
N THR A 14 -28.64 21.32 28.58
CA THR A 14 -27.35 21.61 29.20
C THR A 14 -26.76 22.89 28.60
N GLU A 15 -26.31 23.81 29.45
CA GLU A 15 -25.55 24.99 29.04
C GLU A 15 -24.08 24.59 28.80
N ILE A 16 -23.58 24.83 27.58
CA ILE A 16 -22.19 24.55 27.20
C ILE A 16 -21.49 25.90 27.01
N PRO A 17 -20.64 26.32 27.95
CA PRO A 17 -20.02 27.65 27.93
C PRO A 17 -18.90 27.77 26.88
N GLU A 18 -18.35 26.64 26.42
CA GLU A 18 -17.32 26.63 25.39
C GLU A 18 -17.87 27.08 24.04
N LYS A 19 -17.06 27.84 23.30
CA LYS A 19 -17.36 28.15 21.91
C LYS A 19 -17.24 26.88 21.06
N PRO A 20 -18.05 26.73 20.02
CA PRO A 20 -17.98 25.55 19.16
C PRO A 20 -16.65 25.49 18.42
N MET A 21 -15.99 24.34 18.49
CA MET A 21 -14.83 23.99 17.67
C MET A 21 -15.31 23.05 16.54
N PHE A 22 -15.42 23.58 15.31
CA PHE A 22 -15.98 22.84 14.17
C PHE A 22 -14.99 21.91 13.48
N LYS A 23 -13.70 22.19 13.62
CA LYS A 23 -12.59 21.39 13.11
C LYS A 23 -11.55 21.24 14.22
N PRO A 24 -10.82 20.13 14.28
CA PRO A 24 -9.73 19.99 15.23
C PRO A 24 -8.70 21.13 15.08
N GLU A 25 -8.39 21.80 16.18
CA GLU A 25 -7.32 22.81 16.27
C GLU A 25 -6.18 22.23 17.12
N PHE A 26 -5.00 22.07 16.51
CA PHE A 26 -3.87 21.42 17.16
C PHE A 26 -2.78 22.44 17.53
N PRO A 27 -2.29 22.45 18.78
CA PRO A 27 -1.11 23.24 19.14
C PRO A 27 0.14 22.65 18.47
N PRO A 28 1.24 23.43 18.32
CA PRO A 28 2.49 22.93 17.76
C PRO A 28 3.03 21.73 18.54
N GLN A 29 3.41 20.66 17.82
CA GLN A 29 3.98 19.43 18.39
C GLN A 29 5.39 19.19 17.83
N ALA A 30 6.29 18.65 18.66
CA ALA A 30 7.65 18.29 18.25
C ALA A 30 7.91 16.81 18.55
N GLU A 31 8.48 16.09 17.58
CA GLU A 31 8.84 14.67 17.71
C GLU A 31 10.35 14.47 17.57
N PRO A 32 11.02 13.78 18.52
CA PRO A 32 12.44 13.49 18.41
C PRO A 32 12.71 12.28 17.49
N SER A 33 13.92 12.24 16.90
CA SER A 33 14.43 11.09 16.13
C SER A 33 13.60 10.70 14.90
N VAL A 34 13.04 11.69 14.22
CA VAL A 34 12.30 11.52 12.96
C VAL A 34 13.08 12.07 11.78
N VAL A 35 12.80 11.55 10.58
CA VAL A 35 13.25 12.14 9.33
C VAL A 35 12.13 13.05 8.83
N ILE A 36 12.40 14.35 8.75
CA ILE A 36 11.45 15.33 8.21
C ILE A 36 11.41 15.14 6.69
N VAL A 37 10.21 14.97 6.15
CA VAL A 37 9.95 14.78 4.72
C VAL A 37 9.15 15.98 4.23
N ASP A 38 9.48 16.48 3.05
CA ASP A 38 8.78 17.57 2.38
C ASP A 38 7.31 17.20 2.11
N GLU A 39 6.38 18.05 2.53
CA GLU A 39 4.93 17.80 2.44
C GLU A 39 4.44 17.95 0.99
N GLU A 40 4.96 18.96 0.28
CA GLU A 40 4.67 19.25 -1.12
C GLU A 40 5.52 18.41 -2.10
N GLY A 41 6.41 17.58 -1.59
CA GLY A 41 7.32 16.74 -2.37
C GLY A 41 6.60 15.66 -3.19
N LYS A 42 7.27 15.16 -4.24
CA LYS A 42 6.71 14.09 -5.08
C LYS A 42 6.54 12.79 -4.28
N PRO A 43 5.44 12.03 -4.47
CA PRO A 43 5.24 10.76 -3.77
C PRO A 43 6.39 9.76 -3.96
N THR A 44 7.04 9.74 -5.12
CA THR A 44 8.20 8.88 -5.41
C THR A 44 9.38 9.16 -4.48
N ASP A 45 9.65 10.44 -4.22
CA ASP A 45 10.80 10.90 -3.44
C ASP A 45 10.55 10.61 -1.93
N ARG A 46 9.29 10.71 -1.52
CA ARG A 46 8.81 10.31 -0.20
C ARG A 46 8.95 8.80 0.02
N VAL A 47 8.64 7.99 -0.99
CA VAL A 47 8.85 6.53 -0.95
C VAL A 47 10.34 6.20 -0.83
N GLU A 48 11.21 6.86 -1.60
CA GLU A 48 12.66 6.65 -1.50
C GLU A 48 13.19 7.00 -0.10
N SER A 49 12.72 8.10 0.47
CA SER A 49 13.05 8.50 1.84
C SER A 49 12.56 7.48 2.87
N ALA A 50 11.33 6.99 2.72
CA ALA A 50 10.77 5.96 3.58
C ALA A 50 11.56 4.65 3.51
N LEU A 51 12.07 4.25 2.33
CA LEU A 51 12.90 3.06 2.20
C LEU A 51 14.20 3.13 3.02
N LYS A 52 14.78 4.32 3.19
CA LYS A 52 15.99 4.54 4.01
C LYS A 52 15.71 4.39 5.51
N CYS A 53 14.46 4.59 5.93
CA CYS A 53 14.02 4.43 7.32
C CYS A 53 13.65 2.98 7.68
N LEU A 54 13.49 2.10 6.68
CA LEU A 54 13.14 0.69 6.92
C LEU A 54 14.38 -0.14 7.29
N PRO A 55 14.22 -1.19 8.11
CA PRO A 55 15.30 -2.14 8.36
C PRO A 55 15.71 -2.84 7.06
N HIS A 56 16.95 -3.33 7.01
CA HIS A 56 17.49 -4.05 5.85
C HIS A 56 16.51 -5.14 5.37
N TYR A 57 16.32 -5.22 4.05
CA TYR A 57 15.49 -6.25 3.45
C TYR A 57 16.32 -7.51 3.23
N ASP A 58 15.92 -8.61 3.88
CA ASP A 58 16.52 -9.92 3.67
C ASP A 58 15.58 -10.81 2.83
N PRO A 59 15.93 -11.09 1.55
CA PRO A 59 15.18 -12.02 0.72
C PRO A 59 15.20 -13.45 1.28
N ALA A 60 16.27 -13.86 1.97
CA ALA A 60 16.37 -15.22 2.52
C ALA A 60 15.26 -15.46 3.54
N SER A 61 14.93 -14.47 4.38
CA SER A 61 13.76 -14.54 5.26
C SER A 61 12.43 -14.87 4.56
N CYS A 62 12.31 -14.66 3.24
CA CYS A 62 11.13 -14.97 2.43
C CYS A 62 11.12 -16.38 1.85
N TRP A 63 12.27 -17.05 1.79
CA TRP A 63 12.46 -18.31 1.05
C TRP A 63 13.26 -19.38 1.82
N SER A 64 13.86 -19.06 2.98
CA SER A 64 14.70 -19.96 3.77
C SER A 64 13.84 -20.98 4.51
N GLY A 65 13.98 -22.26 4.12
CA GLY A 65 13.24 -23.40 4.67
C GLY A 65 13.80 -24.01 5.96
N ASP A 66 14.76 -23.36 6.63
CA ASP A 66 15.57 -24.01 7.68
C ASP A 66 15.00 -23.93 9.11
N THR A 67 13.84 -23.28 9.29
CA THR A 67 13.02 -23.42 10.51
C THR A 67 11.58 -23.33 10.07
N LEU A 68 10.73 -24.27 10.53
CA LEU A 68 9.30 -24.36 10.15
C LEU A 68 8.70 -22.95 10.02
N PRO A 69 8.49 -22.45 8.79
CA PRO A 69 8.20 -21.04 8.61
C PRO A 69 6.83 -20.75 9.23
N SER A 70 6.83 -19.91 10.27
CA SER A 70 5.58 -19.39 10.81
C SER A 70 4.82 -18.66 9.70
N PHE A 71 3.51 -18.86 9.64
CA PHE A 71 2.67 -18.20 8.65
C PHE A 71 2.85 -16.69 8.74
N ARG A 72 3.09 -16.06 7.59
CA ARG A 72 3.17 -14.59 7.47
C ARG A 72 2.59 -14.13 6.15
N TYR A 73 2.06 -12.92 6.15
CA TYR A 73 1.61 -12.26 4.93
C TYR A 73 2.79 -11.71 4.12
N TRP A 74 2.58 -11.62 2.81
CA TRP A 74 3.52 -10.98 1.88
C TRP A 74 3.58 -9.46 2.11
N LYS A 75 4.78 -8.89 2.06
CA LYS A 75 5.03 -7.44 2.18
C LYS A 75 5.19 -6.80 0.80
N ILE A 76 5.02 -5.48 0.71
CA ILE A 76 5.27 -4.72 -0.53
C ILE A 76 6.69 -4.97 -1.07
N ARG A 77 7.70 -5.02 -0.18
CA ARG A 77 9.09 -5.29 -0.56
C ARG A 77 9.29 -6.69 -1.17
N ASP A 78 8.45 -7.66 -0.83
CA ASP A 78 8.52 -9.01 -1.41
C ASP A 78 8.06 -9.01 -2.86
N PHE A 79 6.95 -8.35 -3.17
CA PHE A 79 6.51 -8.17 -4.56
C PHE A 79 7.50 -7.31 -5.36
N ALA A 80 7.97 -6.22 -4.77
CA ALA A 80 8.95 -5.34 -5.40
C ALA A 80 10.27 -6.07 -5.74
N TYR A 81 10.72 -6.97 -4.86
CA TYR A 81 11.87 -7.84 -5.10
C TYR A 81 11.57 -8.89 -6.17
N ALA A 82 10.42 -9.56 -6.08
CA ALA A 82 10.04 -10.62 -7.01
C ALA A 82 9.87 -10.11 -8.46
N TYR A 83 9.34 -8.90 -8.65
CA TYR A 83 9.23 -8.25 -9.95
C TYR A 83 10.60 -7.93 -10.55
N ARG A 84 11.49 -7.28 -9.77
CA ARG A 84 12.85 -6.95 -10.21
C ARG A 84 13.71 -8.18 -10.49
N SER A 85 13.52 -9.23 -9.69
CA SER A 85 14.23 -10.50 -9.81
C SER A 85 13.61 -11.44 -10.86
N LYS A 86 12.57 -10.99 -11.59
CA LYS A 86 11.86 -11.77 -12.62
C LYS A 86 11.25 -13.09 -12.13
N LEU A 87 11.04 -13.23 -10.82
CA LEU A 87 10.37 -14.40 -10.23
C LEU A 87 8.89 -14.43 -10.61
N VAL A 88 8.27 -13.25 -10.72
CA VAL A 88 6.89 -13.06 -11.15
C VAL A 88 6.73 -11.69 -11.80
N THR A 89 5.62 -11.46 -12.51
CA THR A 89 5.29 -10.15 -13.10
C THR A 89 4.00 -9.58 -12.51
N PRO A 90 3.82 -8.25 -12.52
CA PRO A 90 2.55 -7.64 -12.14
C PRO A 90 1.35 -8.24 -12.89
N SER A 91 1.47 -8.49 -14.20
CA SER A 91 0.40 -9.14 -14.98
C SER A 91 0.05 -10.54 -14.49
N LYS A 92 1.04 -11.34 -14.07
CA LYS A 92 0.79 -12.70 -13.57
C LYS A 92 0.04 -12.67 -12.23
N ILE A 93 0.42 -11.75 -11.34
CA ILE A 93 -0.27 -11.53 -10.07
C ILE A 93 -1.70 -11.02 -10.30
N ALA A 94 -1.88 -10.07 -11.22
CA ALA A 94 -3.18 -9.52 -11.56
C ALA A 94 -4.16 -10.62 -12.02
N GLU A 95 -3.73 -11.50 -12.93
CA GLU A 95 -4.58 -12.63 -13.38
C GLU A 95 -4.94 -13.60 -12.25
N GLN A 96 -4.02 -13.86 -11.32
CA GLN A 96 -4.31 -14.69 -10.15
C GLN A 96 -5.38 -14.06 -9.25
N ILE A 97 -5.29 -12.75 -9.02
CA ILE A 97 -6.28 -12.00 -8.22
C ILE A 97 -7.63 -11.96 -8.94
N ILE A 98 -7.66 -11.67 -10.24
CA ILE A 98 -8.90 -11.66 -11.05
C ILE A 98 -9.57 -13.03 -10.97
N THR A 99 -8.81 -14.11 -11.17
CA THR A 99 -9.33 -15.48 -11.09
C THR A 99 -9.93 -15.78 -9.72
N LEU A 100 -9.28 -15.35 -8.64
CA LEU A 100 -9.79 -15.50 -7.27
C LEU A 100 -11.10 -14.72 -7.06
N VAL A 101 -11.13 -13.46 -7.47
CA VAL A 101 -12.28 -12.57 -7.30
C VAL A 101 -13.49 -13.07 -8.09
N GLU A 102 -13.27 -13.57 -9.31
CA GLU A 102 -14.31 -14.14 -10.16
C GLU A 102 -14.79 -15.50 -9.63
N GLY A 103 -13.85 -16.39 -9.29
CA GLY A 103 -14.14 -17.75 -8.80
C GLY A 103 -14.90 -17.75 -7.47
N CYS A 104 -14.50 -16.89 -6.52
CA CYS A 104 -15.17 -16.75 -5.23
C CYS A 104 -16.36 -15.78 -5.26
N LYS A 105 -16.64 -15.14 -6.40
CA LYS A 105 -17.67 -14.09 -6.57
C LYS A 105 -17.54 -12.96 -5.55
N TYR A 106 -16.30 -12.59 -5.20
CA TYR A 106 -16.01 -11.52 -4.22
C TYR A 106 -16.41 -10.12 -4.68
N HIS A 107 -16.96 -9.99 -5.88
CA HIS A 107 -17.54 -8.76 -6.41
C HIS A 107 -19.08 -8.80 -6.47
N LYS A 108 -19.72 -9.82 -5.85
CA LYS A 108 -21.18 -10.02 -5.88
C LYS A 108 -21.75 -10.28 -4.49
N ALA A 109 -23.03 -9.96 -4.32
CA ALA A 109 -23.81 -10.31 -3.13
C ALA A 109 -23.85 -11.84 -2.89
N PRO A 110 -24.02 -12.32 -1.65
CA PRO A 110 -24.34 -11.56 -0.43
C PRO A 110 -23.13 -11.01 0.34
N THR A 111 -21.92 -11.49 0.06
CA THR A 111 -20.70 -11.18 0.82
C THR A 111 -19.56 -10.68 -0.10
N PRO A 112 -19.71 -9.50 -0.74
CA PRO A 112 -18.66 -8.96 -1.59
C PRO A 112 -17.49 -8.41 -0.75
N LEU A 113 -16.27 -8.64 -1.23
CA LEU A 113 -15.09 -7.86 -0.81
C LEU A 113 -15.01 -6.54 -1.58
N LEU A 114 -15.39 -6.55 -2.85
CA LEU A 114 -15.36 -5.40 -3.76
C LEU A 114 -16.77 -5.07 -4.24
N ILE A 115 -17.19 -3.81 -4.12
CA ILE A 115 -18.50 -3.34 -4.65
C ILE A 115 -18.42 -2.89 -6.11
N SER A 116 -17.20 -2.65 -6.61
CA SER A 116 -16.89 -2.31 -8.00
C SER A 116 -15.62 -3.04 -8.40
N PHE A 117 -15.65 -3.70 -9.55
CA PHE A 117 -14.55 -4.51 -10.05
C PHE A 117 -14.57 -4.50 -11.59
N ASP A 118 -13.48 -4.02 -12.18
CA ASP A 118 -13.22 -4.04 -13.62
C ASP A 118 -11.93 -4.82 -13.89
N ALA A 119 -12.09 -6.06 -14.37
CA ALA A 119 -10.96 -6.92 -14.67
C ALA A 119 -10.09 -6.37 -15.82
N GLU A 120 -10.68 -5.66 -16.77
CA GLU A 120 -9.96 -5.17 -17.95
C GLU A 120 -9.09 -3.98 -17.60
N ASP A 121 -9.60 -3.06 -16.77
CA ASP A 121 -8.79 -1.96 -16.26
C ASP A 121 -7.60 -2.47 -15.42
N ILE A 122 -7.82 -3.48 -14.57
CA ILE A 122 -6.73 -4.12 -13.80
C ILE A 122 -5.68 -4.73 -14.73
N ARG A 123 -6.08 -5.45 -15.79
CA ARG A 123 -5.16 -6.02 -16.78
C ARG A 123 -4.36 -4.94 -17.50
N LYS A 124 -5.01 -3.86 -17.90
CA LYS A 124 -4.37 -2.71 -18.55
C LYS A 124 -3.28 -2.10 -17.67
N GLN A 125 -3.60 -1.81 -16.41
CA GLN A 125 -2.63 -1.26 -15.45
C GLN A 125 -1.46 -2.24 -15.19
N ALA A 126 -1.75 -3.52 -14.99
CA ALA A 126 -0.74 -4.53 -14.73
C ALA A 126 0.20 -4.77 -15.93
N THR A 127 -0.33 -4.67 -17.15
CA THR A 127 0.46 -4.77 -18.39
C THR A 127 1.42 -3.61 -18.52
N ALA A 128 0.96 -2.38 -18.31
CA ALA A 128 1.82 -1.19 -18.31
C ALA A 128 2.92 -1.31 -17.24
N SER A 129 2.57 -1.75 -16.01
CA SER A 129 3.55 -1.99 -14.95
C SER A 129 4.58 -3.06 -15.32
N THR A 130 4.14 -4.16 -15.94
CA THR A 130 5.03 -5.23 -16.40
C THR A 130 6.00 -4.75 -17.47
N GLN A 131 5.56 -3.86 -18.37
CA GLN A 131 6.44 -3.26 -19.38
C GLN A 131 7.52 -2.39 -18.73
N MET A 132 7.14 -1.53 -17.78
CA MET A 132 8.11 -0.69 -17.05
C MET A 132 9.23 -1.50 -16.39
N PHE A 133 8.89 -2.61 -15.70
CA PHE A 133 9.91 -3.48 -15.10
C PHE A 133 10.81 -4.18 -16.13
N LYS A 134 10.30 -4.50 -17.32
CA LYS A 134 11.12 -5.06 -18.40
C LYS A 134 12.09 -4.04 -18.97
N GLU A 135 11.63 -2.81 -19.18
CA GLU A 135 12.41 -1.70 -19.74
C GLU A 135 13.49 -1.21 -18.77
N GLU A 136 13.17 -1.07 -17.48
CA GLU A 136 14.12 -0.71 -16.40
C GLU A 136 15.34 -1.65 -16.42
N ILE A 137 15.09 -2.95 -16.56
CA ILE A 137 16.16 -3.96 -16.57
C ILE A 137 16.98 -3.89 -17.86
N LEU A 138 16.35 -3.64 -19.01
CA LEU A 138 17.06 -3.51 -20.29
C LEU A 138 18.07 -2.34 -20.22
N GLN A 139 17.66 -1.22 -19.63
CA GLN A 139 18.54 -0.05 -19.47
C GLN A 139 19.71 -0.34 -18.54
N ILE A 140 19.48 -1.03 -17.41
CA ILE A 140 20.56 -1.45 -16.51
C ILE A 140 21.56 -2.36 -17.23
N GLN A 141 21.09 -3.26 -18.10
CA GLN A 141 21.95 -4.17 -18.87
C GLN A 141 22.77 -3.42 -19.92
N ILE A 142 22.20 -2.42 -20.58
CA ILE A 142 22.90 -1.57 -21.56
C ILE A 142 23.99 -0.76 -20.86
N SER A 143 23.66 -0.04 -19.78
CA SER A 143 24.65 0.77 -19.05
C SER A 143 25.79 -0.04 -18.44
N LYS A 144 25.53 -1.28 -17.98
CA LYS A 144 26.60 -2.18 -17.51
C LYS A 144 27.50 -2.65 -18.64
N LYS A 145 26.97 -2.84 -19.85
CA LYS A 145 27.75 -3.26 -21.02
C LYS A 145 28.63 -2.12 -21.54
N GLU A 146 28.16 -0.88 -21.45
CA GLU A 146 28.94 0.32 -21.79
C GLU A 146 30.07 0.60 -20.78
N LEU A 147 29.91 0.27 -19.50
CA LEU A 147 30.98 0.39 -18.49
C LEU A 147 32.07 -0.69 -18.58
N LEU A 148 31.86 -1.74 -19.38
CA LEU A 148 32.78 -2.87 -19.58
C LEU A 148 33.55 -2.79 -20.91
N LEU A 149 33.39 -1.68 -21.66
CA LEU A 149 34.11 -1.33 -22.88
C LEU A 149 35.03 -0.14 -22.62
#